data_AF-A0ABD2BQP2-F1
#
_entry.id   AF-A0ABD2BQP2-F1
#
_cell.length_a   1.000
_cell.length_b   1.000
_cell.length_c   1.000
_cell.angle_alpha   90.00
_cell.angle_beta   90.00
_cell.angle_gamma   90.00
#
_symmetry.space_group_name_H-M   'P 1'
#
loop_
_entity.id
_entity.type
_entity.pdbx_description
1 polymer ?
#
loop_
_entity_poly.entity_id
_entity_poly.type
_entity_poly.pdbx_seq_one_letter_code
_entity_poly.pdbx_strand_id
1 'polypeptide(L)'
;MSCMKGEVLREPSIEICRSEYIITTAAEIQTFDLYTVTTDCVNFSAPFNLIVKKTGSLTAIIGYFDVFFDLENSVSFSTGPNALPTHWKQTVFSLKEPISITEGEILSGKLICRRHVKDVRGLIITIHIKDISQVYYMD
;
A
#
# COMPACT_ATOMS: atom_id res chain seq x y z
N MET A 1 -6.16 12.75 -24.92
CA MET A 1 -5.43 12.82 -23.64
C MET A 1 -4.99 11.44 -23.11
N SER A 2 -5.03 10.37 -23.92
CA SER A 2 -4.59 9.02 -23.51
C SER A 2 -3.08 8.91 -23.26
N CYS A 3 -2.27 9.80 -23.85
CA CYS A 3 -0.83 9.87 -23.65
C CYS A 3 -0.42 10.14 -22.20
N MET A 4 -1.27 10.78 -21.38
CA MET A 4 -0.97 11.06 -19.97
C MET A 4 -1.28 9.89 -19.04
N LYS A 5 -2.08 8.90 -19.49
CA LYS A 5 -2.52 7.77 -18.66
C LYS A 5 -1.33 7.01 -18.05
N GLY A 6 -0.25 6.83 -18.83
CA GLY A 6 0.91 6.07 -18.40
C GLY A 6 1.65 6.71 -17.23
N GLU A 7 1.83 8.04 -17.26
CA GLU A 7 2.54 8.77 -16.21
C GLU A 7 1.69 8.88 -14.94
N VAL A 8 0.42 9.26 -15.07
CA VAL A 8 -0.49 9.41 -13.92
C VAL A 8 -0.68 8.10 -13.15
N LEU A 9 -0.70 6.95 -13.83
CA LEU A 9 -0.82 5.65 -13.16
C LEU A 9 0.41 5.28 -12.31
N ARG A 10 1.54 5.94 -12.51
CA ARG A 10 2.76 5.71 -11.73
C ARG A 10 2.85 6.60 -10.50
N GLU A 11 1.97 7.59 -10.37
CA GLU A 11 1.89 8.46 -9.21
C GLU A 11 0.80 7.95 -8.26
N PRO A 12 1.14 7.48 -7.05
CA PRO A 12 0.13 7.11 -6.06
C PRO A 12 -0.66 8.34 -5.62
N SER A 13 -1.98 8.22 -5.44
CA SER A 13 -2.81 9.31 -4.92
C SER A 13 -3.01 9.21 -3.41
N ILE A 14 -3.21 10.36 -2.75
CA ILE A 14 -3.42 10.46 -1.30
C ILE A 14 -4.87 10.85 -1.00
N GLU A 15 -5.70 9.87 -0.65
CA GLU A 15 -7.16 9.98 -0.62
C GLU A 15 -7.79 9.21 0.54
N ILE A 16 -8.98 9.65 0.98
CA ILE A 16 -9.77 8.92 1.97
C ILE A 16 -10.52 7.80 1.23
N CYS A 17 -10.10 6.57 1.48
CA CYS A 17 -10.73 5.37 0.96
C CYS A 17 -11.86 4.91 1.88
N ARG A 18 -13.07 4.81 1.35
CA ARG A 18 -14.22 4.29 2.13
C ARG A 18 -14.08 2.79 2.34
N SER A 19 -14.29 2.33 3.57
CA SER A 19 -14.19 0.91 3.97
C SER A 19 -15.08 -0.02 3.13
N GLU A 20 -16.23 0.45 2.67
CA GLU A 20 -17.16 -0.29 1.79
C GLU A 20 -16.57 -0.71 0.43
N TYR A 21 -15.49 -0.05 -0.03
CA TYR A 21 -14.77 -0.42 -1.26
C TYR A 21 -13.63 -1.41 -1.02
N ILE A 22 -13.33 -1.75 0.23
CA ILE A 22 -12.27 -2.70 0.58
C ILE A 22 -12.80 -4.13 0.46
N ILE A 23 -12.36 -4.82 -0.59
CA ILE A 23 -12.83 -6.17 -0.95
C ILE A 23 -11.87 -7.30 -0.54
N THR A 24 -10.85 -7.00 0.26
CA THR A 24 -9.87 -7.99 0.76
C THR A 24 -9.61 -7.86 2.26
N THR A 25 -8.86 -8.80 2.84
CA THR A 25 -8.13 -8.57 4.09
C THR A 25 -6.97 -7.60 3.88
N ALA A 26 -6.45 -7.06 4.98
CA ALA A 26 -5.18 -6.35 4.99
C ALA A 26 -4.03 -7.35 5.20
N ALA A 27 -2.83 -6.98 4.79
CA ALA A 27 -1.59 -7.71 5.07
C ALA A 27 -0.57 -6.73 5.63
N GLU A 28 0.11 -7.13 6.71
CA GLU A 28 1.26 -6.39 7.20
C GLU A 28 2.43 -6.58 6.23
N ILE A 29 2.96 -5.47 5.73
CA ILE A 29 4.08 -5.48 4.79
C ILE A 29 5.41 -5.30 5.53
N GLN A 30 5.45 -4.44 6.54
CA GLN A 30 6.66 -4.15 7.28
C GLN A 30 6.34 -3.54 8.64
N THR A 31 7.17 -3.88 9.63
CA THR A 31 7.12 -3.32 10.98
C THR A 31 8.45 -2.64 11.30
N PHE A 32 8.39 -1.44 11.88
CA PHE A 32 9.55 -0.66 12.25
C PHE A 32 9.58 -0.42 13.75
N ASP A 33 10.52 -1.05 14.44
CA ASP A 33 10.84 -0.73 15.82
C ASP A 33 11.82 0.45 15.85
N LEU A 34 11.34 1.61 16.31
CA LEU A 34 12.11 2.84 16.33
C LEU A 34 13.32 2.79 17.27
N TYR A 35 13.41 1.83 18.19
CA TYR A 35 14.58 1.64 19.05
C TYR A 35 15.75 0.96 18.33
N THR A 36 15.48 0.18 17.27
CA THR A 36 16.47 -0.69 16.63
C THR A 36 16.63 -0.46 15.13
N VAL A 37 15.67 0.22 14.49
CA VAL A 37 15.64 0.46 13.05
C VAL A 37 16.78 1.40 12.60
N THR A 38 17.30 1.16 11.39
CA THR A 38 18.32 2.02 10.76
C THR A 38 17.71 2.85 9.62
N THR A 39 18.45 3.84 9.12
CA THR A 39 18.00 4.69 7.99
C THR A 39 17.82 3.93 6.66
N ASP A 40 18.33 2.70 6.58
CA ASP A 40 18.16 1.81 5.42
C ASP A 40 16.80 1.08 5.44
N CYS A 41 15.98 1.27 6.48
CA CYS A 41 14.69 0.60 6.63
C CYS A 41 13.69 0.85 5.50
N VAL A 42 13.91 1.90 4.70
CA VAL A 42 13.12 2.22 3.50
C VAL A 42 13.43 1.29 2.32
N ASN A 43 14.55 0.56 2.36
CA ASN A 43 15.01 -0.34 1.31
C ASN A 43 14.68 -1.80 1.64
N PHE A 44 13.41 -2.17 1.49
CA PHE A 44 12.95 -3.51 1.86
C PHE A 44 12.13 -4.16 0.76
N SER A 45 11.92 -5.47 0.93
CA SER A 45 10.93 -6.19 0.15
C SER A 45 10.24 -7.23 1.01
N ALA A 46 8.91 -7.30 0.87
CA ALA A 46 8.08 -8.20 1.65
C ALA A 46 7.02 -8.87 0.76
N PRO A 47 6.82 -10.19 0.90
CA PRO A 47 5.66 -10.85 0.32
C PRO A 47 4.40 -10.45 1.09
N PHE A 48 3.24 -10.54 0.44
CA PHE A 48 1.95 -10.35 1.10
C PHE A 48 0.90 -11.30 0.55
N ASN A 49 -0.12 -11.56 1.36
CA ASN A 49 -1.29 -12.36 0.97
C ASN A 49 -2.57 -11.60 1.36
N LEU A 50 -3.42 -11.33 0.37
CA LEU A 50 -4.73 -10.70 0.59
C LEU A 50 -5.82 -11.74 0.32
N ILE A 51 -6.66 -12.02 1.31
CA ILE A 51 -7.81 -12.91 1.15
C ILE A 51 -8.97 -12.08 0.61
N VAL A 52 -9.52 -12.49 -0.53
CA VAL A 52 -10.63 -11.80 -1.19
C VAL A 52 -11.93 -12.06 -0.42
N LYS A 53 -12.58 -11.00 0.04
CA LYS A 53 -13.83 -11.03 0.81
C LYS A 53 -15.08 -10.91 -0.08
N LYS A 54 -14.92 -10.43 -1.32
CA LYS A 54 -16.02 -10.21 -2.25
C LYS A 54 -15.55 -10.33 -3.68
N THR A 55 -16.24 -11.15 -4.47
CA THR A 55 -16.01 -11.27 -5.92
C THR A 55 -16.18 -9.91 -6.61
N GLY A 56 -15.26 -9.56 -7.50
CA GLY A 56 -15.31 -8.28 -8.20
C GLY A 56 -14.07 -7.97 -9.02
N SER A 57 -13.84 -6.67 -9.24
CA SER A 57 -12.70 -6.16 -9.98
C SER A 57 -11.83 -5.32 -9.06
N LEU A 58 -10.60 -5.78 -8.82
CA LEU A 58 -9.59 -5.03 -8.09
C LEU A 58 -9.00 -3.95 -9.01
N THR A 59 -9.16 -2.68 -8.64
CA THR A 59 -8.71 -1.53 -9.46
C THR A 59 -7.50 -0.83 -8.88
N ALA A 60 -7.28 -0.94 -7.58
CA ALA A 60 -6.16 -0.33 -6.88
C ALA A 60 -5.77 -1.16 -5.65
N ILE A 61 -4.54 -0.98 -5.19
CA ILE A 61 -4.06 -1.44 -3.88
C ILE A 61 -3.89 -0.21 -3.00
N ILE A 62 -4.23 -0.30 -1.72
CA ILE A 62 -4.04 0.81 -0.79
C ILE A 62 -2.99 0.47 0.26
N GLY A 63 -2.18 1.46 0.62
CA GLY A 63 -1.25 1.42 1.73
C GLY A 63 -1.68 2.38 2.84
N TYR A 64 -1.52 1.93 4.08
CA TYR A 64 -1.72 2.72 5.29
C TYR A 64 -0.77 2.19 6.37
N PHE A 65 -0.68 2.89 7.49
CA PHE A 65 0.13 2.48 8.63
C PHE A 65 -0.61 2.64 9.95
N ASP A 66 -0.18 1.85 10.92
CA ASP A 66 -0.60 1.93 12.30
C ASP A 66 0.59 2.38 13.15
N VAL A 67 0.31 3.13 14.22
CA VAL A 67 1.33 3.61 15.17
C VAL A 67 0.99 3.09 16.55
N PHE A 68 2.01 2.58 17.23
CA PHE A 68 1.92 2.04 18.58
C PHE A 68 2.90 2.80 19.48
N PHE A 69 2.40 3.26 20.63
CA PHE A 69 3.20 3.86 21.69
C PHE A 69 3.32 2.86 22.83
N ASP A 70 4.55 2.40 23.07
CA ASP A 70 4.88 1.50 24.18
C ASP A 70 5.00 2.30 25.47
N LEU A 71 3.89 2.41 26.20
CA LEU A 71 3.72 3.12 27.46
C LEU A 71 2.98 2.21 28.45
N GLU A 72 3.03 2.51 29.75
CA GLU A 72 2.27 1.77 30.77
C GLU A 72 0.78 1.64 30.42
N ASN A 73 0.23 2.69 29.78
CA ASN A 73 -1.07 2.65 29.12
C ASN A 73 -0.84 2.70 27.61
N SER A 74 -1.03 1.58 26.92
CA SER A 74 -0.78 1.51 25.48
C SER A 74 -1.71 2.47 24.72
N VAL A 75 -1.10 3.25 23.83
CA VAL A 75 -1.81 4.16 22.92
C VAL A 75 -1.49 3.75 21.51
N SER A 76 -2.50 3.69 20.64
CA SER A 76 -2.31 3.40 19.23
C SER A 76 -3.33 4.13 18.38
N PHE A 77 -2.98 4.41 17.13
CA PHE A 77 -3.94 4.84 16.14
C PHE A 77 -3.62 4.22 14.78
N SER A 78 -4.66 4.10 13.95
CA SER A 78 -4.56 3.58 12.60
C SER A 78 -4.90 4.68 11.60
N THR A 79 -4.21 4.68 10.47
CA THR A 79 -4.58 5.47 9.29
C THR A 79 -5.38 4.64 8.28
N GLY A 80 -5.79 3.42 8.63
CA GLY A 80 -6.52 2.54 7.74
C GLY A 80 -7.94 3.01 7.42
N PRO A 81 -8.55 2.48 6.34
CA PRO A 81 -9.89 2.87 5.89
C PRO A 81 -11.03 2.51 6.86
N ASN A 82 -10.76 1.65 7.85
CA ASN A 82 -11.71 1.27 8.90
C ASN A 82 -11.58 2.14 10.16
N ALA A 83 -10.59 3.02 10.23
CA ALA A 83 -10.35 3.93 11.34
C ALA A 83 -10.92 5.33 11.04
N LEU A 84 -10.92 6.20 12.06
CA LEU A 84 -11.28 7.60 11.87
C LEU A 84 -10.27 8.26 10.91
N PRO A 85 -10.73 9.05 9.91
CA PRO A 85 -9.83 9.70 8.97
C PRO A 85 -8.80 10.59 9.65
N THR A 86 -7.56 10.48 9.21
CA THR A 86 -6.45 11.34 9.62
C THR A 86 -5.97 12.20 8.45
N HIS A 87 -5.10 13.18 8.70
CA HIS A 87 -4.54 14.01 7.64
C HIS A 87 -3.66 13.23 6.65
N TRP A 88 -3.11 12.07 7.05
CA TRP A 88 -2.34 11.18 6.17
C TRP A 88 -3.21 10.48 5.13
N LYS A 89 -4.52 10.31 5.41
CA LYS A 89 -5.44 9.52 4.57
C LYS A 89 -4.86 8.12 4.28
N GLN A 90 -5.04 7.59 3.06
CA GLN A 90 -4.38 6.39 2.57
C GLN A 90 -3.65 6.67 1.26
N THR A 91 -2.62 5.88 0.96
CA THR A 91 -1.92 5.91 -0.33
C THR A 91 -2.56 4.92 -1.29
N VAL A 92 -2.96 5.37 -2.49
CA VAL A 92 -3.68 4.57 -3.48
C VAL A 92 -2.80 4.28 -4.69
N PHE A 93 -2.51 3.01 -4.91
CA PHE A 93 -1.74 2.49 -6.05
C PHE A 93 -2.69 1.95 -7.11
N SER A 94 -3.03 2.78 -8.09
CA SER A 94 -3.96 2.40 -9.16
C SER A 94 -3.33 1.41 -10.14
N LEU A 95 -4.01 0.29 -10.37
CA LEU A 95 -3.57 -0.74 -11.31
C LEU A 95 -3.80 -0.26 -12.74
N LYS A 96 -2.83 -0.51 -13.63
CA LYS A 96 -2.96 -0.18 -15.06
C LYS A 96 -4.17 -0.83 -15.71
N GLU A 97 -4.44 -2.07 -15.32
CA GLU A 97 -5.59 -2.87 -15.75
C GLU A 97 -6.24 -3.50 -14.52
N PRO A 98 -7.57 -3.44 -14.39
CA PRO A 98 -8.26 -4.08 -13.29
C PRO A 98 -8.08 -5.60 -13.30
N ILE A 99 -7.97 -6.19 -12.12
CA ILE A 99 -7.80 -7.64 -11.95
C ILE A 99 -9.14 -8.23 -11.50
N SER A 100 -9.66 -9.21 -12.25
CA SER A 100 -10.81 -9.99 -11.78
C SER A 100 -10.40 -10.89 -10.61
N ILE A 101 -11.21 -10.86 -9.55
CA ILE A 101 -10.95 -11.61 -8.32
C ILE A 101 -12.22 -12.32 -7.85
N THR A 102 -12.05 -13.47 -7.21
CA THR A 102 -13.16 -14.29 -6.70
C THR A 102 -13.11 -14.37 -5.18
N GLU A 103 -14.27 -14.30 -4.53
CA GLU A 103 -14.38 -14.47 -3.08
C GLU A 103 -13.74 -15.79 -2.62
N GLY A 104 -12.94 -15.71 -1.54
CA GLY A 104 -12.14 -16.82 -1.03
C GLY A 104 -10.79 -17.02 -1.72
N GLU A 105 -10.53 -16.37 -2.86
CA GLU A 105 -9.21 -16.38 -3.52
C GLU A 105 -8.15 -15.73 -2.60
N ILE A 106 -6.92 -16.28 -2.64
CA ILE A 106 -5.76 -15.68 -1.98
C ILE A 106 -4.92 -15.00 -3.05
N LEU A 107 -4.82 -13.68 -2.98
CA LEU A 107 -3.96 -12.87 -3.83
C LEU A 107 -2.58 -12.76 -3.18
N SER A 108 -1.65 -13.57 -3.66
CA SER A 108 -0.24 -13.46 -3.28
C SER A 108 0.48 -12.42 -4.13
N GLY A 109 1.36 -11.66 -3.48
CA GLY A 109 2.15 -10.65 -4.13
C GLY A 109 3.42 -10.32 -3.37
N LYS A 110 4.14 -9.31 -3.88
CA LYS A 110 5.38 -8.81 -3.28
C LYS A 110 5.47 -7.31 -3.47
N LEU A 111 5.72 -6.59 -2.37
CA LEU A 111 6.04 -5.18 -2.40
C LEU A 111 7.56 -5.02 -2.29
N ILE A 112 8.12 -4.11 -3.07
CA ILE A 112 9.51 -3.68 -2.99
C ILE A 112 9.50 -2.16 -2.81
N CYS A 113 10.08 -1.67 -1.73
CA CYS A 113 10.29 -0.25 -1.48
C CYS A 113 11.77 0.05 -1.61
N ARG A 114 12.10 1.11 -2.35
CA ARG A 114 13.47 1.61 -2.51
C ARG A 114 13.50 3.12 -2.39
N ARG A 115 14.55 3.66 -1.79
CA ARG A 115 14.84 5.09 -1.87
C ARG A 115 15.14 5.46 -3.32
N HIS A 116 14.58 6.57 -3.78
CA HIS A 116 14.87 7.08 -5.11
C HIS A 116 16.33 7.58 -5.18
N VAL A 117 16.99 7.39 -6.33
CA VAL A 117 18.46 7.59 -6.45
C VAL A 117 18.84 9.08 -6.55
N LYS A 118 17.98 9.91 -7.16
CA LYS A 118 18.24 11.35 -7.36
C LYS A 118 17.56 12.20 -6.28
N ASP A 119 16.27 12.02 -6.10
CA ASP A 119 15.53 12.53 -4.94
C ASP A 119 15.67 11.62 -3.72
N VAL A 120 16.32 12.10 -2.66
CA VAL A 120 16.51 11.33 -1.41
C VAL A 120 15.25 11.20 -0.58
N ARG A 121 14.22 12.03 -0.82
CA ARG A 121 12.92 11.99 -0.15
C ARG A 121 11.94 11.08 -0.88
N GLY A 122 12.10 10.96 -2.20
CA GLY A 122 11.27 10.09 -3.02
C GLY A 122 11.47 8.60 -2.73
N LEU A 123 10.39 7.85 -2.93
CA LEU A 123 10.35 6.39 -2.84
C LEU A 123 9.91 5.80 -4.17
N ILE A 124 10.53 4.68 -4.53
CA ILE A 124 10.13 3.84 -5.65
C ILE A 124 9.46 2.60 -5.07
N ILE A 125 8.18 2.44 -5.33
CA ILE A 125 7.39 1.30 -4.88
C ILE A 125 7.12 0.39 -6.08
N THR A 126 7.56 -0.85 -6.03
CA THR A 126 7.19 -1.88 -7.02
C THR A 126 6.25 -2.88 -6.39
N ILE A 127 5.11 -3.10 -7.01
CA ILE A 127 4.13 -4.08 -6.56
C ILE A 127 4.00 -5.17 -7.63
N HIS A 128 4.26 -6.40 -7.20
CA HIS A 128 3.97 -7.62 -7.95
C HIS A 128 2.69 -8.24 -7.39
N ILE A 129 1.71 -8.50 -8.24
CA ILE A 129 0.45 -9.17 -7.87
C ILE A 129 -0.09 -9.93 -9.08
N LYS A 130 -0.41 -11.22 -8.91
CA LYS A 130 -0.67 -12.15 -10.02
C LYS A 130 0.45 -12.05 -11.08
N ASP A 131 0.11 -11.89 -12.35
CA ASP A 131 1.05 -11.76 -13.47
C ASP A 131 1.44 -10.31 -13.78
N ILE A 132 1.09 -9.36 -12.90
CA ILE A 132 1.33 -7.92 -13.10
C ILE A 132 2.45 -7.44 -12.19
N SER A 133 3.32 -6.61 -12.76
CA SER A 133 4.35 -5.85 -12.05
C SER A 133 4.21 -4.37 -12.41
N GLN A 134 3.97 -3.51 -11.43
CA GLN A 134 3.85 -2.07 -11.64
C GLN A 134 4.76 -1.30 -10.69
N VAL A 135 5.41 -0.28 -11.23
CA VAL A 135 6.30 0.63 -10.50
C VAL A 135 5.58 1.96 -10.30
N TYR A 136 5.68 2.49 -9.10
CA TYR A 136 5.15 3.77 -8.68
C TYR A 136 6.27 4.65 -8.13
N TYR A 137 6.17 5.95 -8.38
CA TYR A 137 7.07 6.97 -7.87
C TYR A 137 6.28 7.84 -6.91
N MET A 138 6.73 7.85 -5.65
CA MET A 138 6.13 8.65 -4.59
C MET A 138 7.13 9.72 -4.22
N ASP A 139 6.76 10.98 -4.44
CA ASP A 139 7.59 12.16 -4.22
C ASP A 139 7.46 12.71 -2.78
#